data_AF-A0A507CSZ5-F1
#
_entry.id   AF-A0A507CSZ5-F1
#
_cell.length_a   1.000
_cell.length_b   1.000
_cell.length_c   1.000
_cell.angle_alpha   90.00
_cell.angle_beta   90.00
_cell.angle_gamma   90.00
#
_symmetry.space_group_name_H-M   'P 1'
#
loop_
_entity.id
_entity.type
_entity.pdbx_description
1 polymer ?
#
loop_
_entity_poly.entity_id
_entity_poly.type
_entity_poly.pdbx_seq_one_letter_code
_entity_poly.pdbx_strand_id
1 'polypeptide(L)' 'MAQHSNYLYRMTTIFAITTLSGVVTPAVLRDSIIPTLGGLASDPIPNIRFNVAKAFEVIIPNGEERRRVGRSMW' A
#
# COMPACT_ATOMS: atom_id res chain seq x y z
N MET A 1 3.01 -13.53 7.41
CA MET A 1 4.25 -12.78 7.75
C MET A 1 3.98 -11.42 8.36
N ALA A 2 2.98 -10.66 7.88
CA ALA A 2 2.58 -9.36 8.44
C ALA A 2 2.28 -9.35 9.96
N GLN A 3 1.77 -10.45 10.53
CA GLN A 3 1.49 -10.55 11.98
C GLN A 3 2.61 -11.27 12.77
N HIS A 4 3.77 -11.49 12.16
CA HIS A 4 4.87 -12.18 12.84
C HIS A 4 5.52 -11.26 13.87
N SER A 5 5.93 -11.82 15.01
CA SER A 5 6.69 -11.10 16.05
C SER A 5 8.03 -10.52 15.56
N ASN A 6 8.52 -11.00 14.42
CA ASN A 6 9.82 -10.61 13.89
C ASN A 6 9.66 -9.33 13.09
N TYR A 7 10.38 -8.28 13.52
CA TYR A 7 10.37 -6.97 12.89
C TYR A 7 10.73 -7.03 11.39
N LEU A 8 11.78 -7.77 11.03
CA LEU A 8 12.24 -7.84 9.65
C LEU A 8 11.21 -8.51 8.74
N TYR A 9 10.51 -9.55 9.20
CA TYR A 9 9.47 -10.18 8.41
C TYR A 9 8.31 -9.24 8.09
N ARG A 10 7.93 -8.38 9.05
CA ARG A 10 6.90 -7.36 8.82
C ARG A 10 7.37 -6.30 7.83
N MET A 11 8.60 -5.80 7.98
CA MET A 11 9.21 -4.85 7.04
C MET A 11 9.33 -5.43 5.62
N THR A 12 9.86 -6.64 5.48
CA THR A 12 9.95 -7.34 4.19
C THR A 12 8.58 -7.53 3.56
N THR A 13 7.54 -7.83 4.36
CA THR A 13 6.17 -7.95 3.87
C THR A 13 5.67 -6.62 3.29
N ILE A 14 5.89 -5.50 3.97
CA ILE A 14 5.50 -4.17 3.49
C ILE A 14 6.19 -3.87 2.15
N PHE A 15 7.50 -4.07 2.07
CA PHE A 15 8.24 -3.80 0.83
C PHE A 15 7.80 -4.68 -0.33
N ALA A 16 7.68 -6.00 -0.11
CA ALA A 16 7.25 -6.92 -1.16
C ALA A 16 5.85 -6.57 -1.69
N ILE A 17 4.90 -6.29 -0.79
CA ILE A 17 3.53 -5.93 -1.18
C ILE A 17 3.50 -4.60 -1.94
N THR A 18 4.28 -3.61 -1.50
CA THR A 18 4.38 -2.31 -2.18
C THR A 18 4.99 -2.44 -3.58
N THR A 19 6.00 -3.31 -3.76
CA THR A 19 6.57 -3.57 -5.08
C THR A 19 5.58 -4.29 -6.00
N LEU A 20 4.81 -5.25 -5.46
CA LEU A 20 3.83 -6.02 -6.23
C LEU A 20 2.57 -5.22 -6.58
N SER A 21 2.26 -4.13 -5.85
CA SER A 21 1.01 -3.40 -6.03
C SER A 21 0.81 -2.85 -7.45
N GLY A 22 1.89 -2.52 -8.15
CA GLY A 22 1.83 -1.98 -9.52
C GLY A 22 1.53 -3.00 -10.61
N VAL A 23 1.60 -4.32 -10.31
CA VAL A 23 1.44 -5.39 -11.30
C VAL A 23 0.27 -6.34 -11.02
N VAL A 24 -0.38 -6.18 -9.86
CA VAL A 24 -1.55 -6.98 -9.50
C VAL A 24 -2.84 -6.32 -9.96
N THR A 25 -3.92 -7.09 -9.98
CA THR A 25 -5.24 -6.57 -10.35
C THR A 25 -5.82 -5.68 -9.24
N PRO A 26 -6.74 -4.75 -9.58
CA PRO A 26 -7.44 -3.94 -8.58
C PRO A 26 -8.21 -4.77 -7.53
N ALA A 27 -8.69 -5.96 -7.90
CA ALA A 27 -9.33 -6.88 -6.96
C ALA A 27 -8.35 -7.37 -5.90
N VAL A 28 -7.14 -7.78 -6.30
CA VAL A 28 -6.08 -8.20 -5.37
C VAL A 28 -5.66 -7.04 -4.46
N LEU A 29 -5.60 -5.82 -4.99
CA LEU A 29 -5.33 -4.63 -4.18
C LEU A 29 -6.36 -4.45 -3.07
N ARG A 30 -7.64 -4.44 -3.46
CA ARG A 30 -8.78 -4.24 -2.55
C ARG A 30 -8.92 -5.35 -1.51
N ASP A 31 -8.84 -6.60 -1.94
CA ASP A 31 -9.26 -7.74 -1.14
C ASP A 31 -8.10 -8.35 -0.34
N SER A 32 -6.85 -8.12 -0.74
CA SER A 32 -5.67 -8.71 -0.09
C SER A 32 -4.68 -7.67 0.43
N ILE A 33 -4.23 -6.74 -0.42
CA ILE A 33 -3.13 -5.82 -0.08
C ILE A 33 -3.58 -4.75 0.93
N ILE A 34 -4.68 -4.04 0.66
CA ILE A 34 -5.18 -2.97 1.52
C ILE A 34 -5.50 -3.49 2.93
N PRO A 35 -6.22 -4.62 3.11
CA PRO A 35 -6.47 -5.18 4.45
C PRO A 35 -5.18 -5.58 5.17
N THR A 36 -4.20 -6.14 4.45
CA THR A 36 -2.92 -6.56 5.05
C THR A 36 -2.12 -5.37 5.58
N LEU A 37 -2.00 -4.29 4.79
CA LEU A 37 -1.36 -3.05 5.22
C LEU A 37 -2.17 -2.35 6.32
N GLY A 38 -3.50 -2.40 6.25
CA GLY A 38 -4.38 -1.88 7.29
C GLY A 38 -4.12 -2.51 8.66
N GLY A 39 -3.88 -3.83 8.72
CA GLY A 39 -3.49 -4.49 9.96
C GLY A 39 -2.13 -4.05 10.51
N LEU A 40 -1.18 -3.72 9.62
CA LEU A 40 0.15 -3.21 9.99
C LEU A 40 0.15 -1.72 10.35
N ALA A 41 -0.90 -0.97 10.01
CA ALA A 41 -1.01 0.45 10.37
C ALA A 41 -1.09 0.66 11.89
N SER A 42 -1.55 -0.34 12.64
CA SER A 42 -1.63 -0.33 14.10
C SER A 42 -0.41 -0.98 14.78
N ASP A 43 0.68 -1.23 14.05
CA ASP A 43 1.86 -1.89 14.62
C ASP A 43 2.45 -1.07 15.79
N PRO A 44 2.88 -1.70 16.90
CA PRO A 44 3.49 -0.98 18.02
C PRO A 44 4.77 -0.23 17.61
N ILE A 45 5.51 -0.70 16.60
CA ILE A 45 6.78 -0.10 16.20
C ILE A 45 6.54 1.08 15.23
N PRO A 46 6.97 2.32 15.58
CA PRO A 46 6.70 3.50 14.75
C PRO A 46 7.21 3.38 13.31
N ASN A 47 8.41 2.82 13.11
CA ASN A 47 8.96 2.67 11.77
C ASN A 47 8.11 1.79 10.84
N ILE A 48 7.45 0.75 11.39
CA ILE A 48 6.54 -0.08 10.62
C ILE A 48 5.35 0.77 10.15
N ARG A 49 4.74 1.54 11.07
CA ARG A 49 3.61 2.43 10.74
C ARG A 49 3.98 3.47 9.68
N PHE A 50 5.17 4.07 9.78
CA PHE A 50 5.65 5.01 8.75
C PHE A 50 5.82 4.34 7.38
N ASN A 51 6.34 3.11 7.33
CA ASN A 51 6.47 2.39 6.05
C ASN A 51 5.13 1.93 5.48
N VAL A 52 4.13 1.64 6.32
CA VAL A 52 2.75 1.40 5.87
C VAL A 52 2.16 2.65 5.22
N ALA A 53 2.34 3.84 5.82
CA ALA A 53 1.88 5.08 5.23
C ALA A 53 2.51 5.34 3.84
N LYS A 54 3.84 5.13 3.71
CA LYS A 54 4.55 5.21 2.43
C LYS A 54 4.04 4.21 1.40
N ALA A 55 3.72 2.98 1.83
CA ALA A 55 3.13 1.99 0.95
C ALA A 55 1.76 2.44 0.42
N PHE A 56 0.91 3.02 1.28
CA PHE A 56 -0.38 3.56 0.86
C PHE A 56 -0.27 4.72 -0.13
N GLU A 57 0.73 5.59 0.01
CA GLU A 57 1.02 6.66 -0.95
C GLU A 57 1.31 6.11 -2.37
N VAL A 58 1.98 4.96 -2.46
CA VAL A 58 2.26 4.29 -3.74
C VAL A 58 1.02 3.58 -4.29
N ILE A 59 0.22 2.96 -3.40
CA ILE A 59 -0.91 2.10 -3.78
C ILE A 59 -2.16 2.90 -4.15
N ILE A 60 -2.44 3.98 -3.42
CA ILE A 60 -3.60 4.82 -3.66
C ILE A 60 -3.19 5.79 -4.77
N PRO A 61 -3.75 5.70 -5.99
CA PRO A 61 -3.42 6.65 -7.03
C PRO A 61 -3.82 8.05 -6.53
N ASN A 62 -2.86 8.99 -6.54
CA ASN A 62 -3.16 10.40 -6.36
C ASN A 62 -4.29 10.76 -7.34
N GLY A 63 -5.39 11.29 -6.81
CA GLY A 63 -6.61 11.58 -7.58
C GLY A 63 -6.41 12.56 -8.73
N GLU A 64 -5.20 13.11 -8.92
CA GLU A 64 -4.81 13.95 -10.05
C GLU A 64 -4.84 13.25 -11.42
N GLU A 65 -4.49 11.96 -11.54
CA GLU A 65 -4.35 11.33 -12.87
C GLU A 65 -5.71 11.11 -13.55
N ARG A 66 -6.78 10.89 -12.77
CA ARG A 66 -8.15 10.73 -13.28
C ARG A 66 -8.82 12.05 -13.67
N ARG A 67 -8.24 13.20 -13.31
CA ARG A 67 -8.80 14.53 -13.65
C ARG A 67 -8.24 15.13 -14.95
N ARG A 68 -7.17 14.56 -15.53
CA ARG A 68 -6.58 15.09 -16.78
C ARG A 68 -7.23 14.56 -18.07
N VAL A 69 -7.98 13.45 -18.02
CA VAL A 69 -8.64 12.88 -19.22
C VAL A 69 -9.97 13.61 -19.57
N GLY A 70 -10.36 14.64 -18.80
CA GLY A 70 -11.60 15.40 -18.99
C GLY A 70 -11.42 16.88 -19.27
N ARG A 71 -10.24 17.35 -19.70
CA ARG A 71 -10.02 18.76 -20.04
C ARG A 71 -9.21 18.93 -21.32
N SER A 72 -9.79 18.50 -22.44
CA SER A 72 -9.43 19.00 -23.76
C SER A 72 -10.70 19.35 -24.53
N MET A 73 -10.67 20.52 -25.19
CA MET A 73 -11.63 21.00 -26.18
C MET A 73 -12.91 21.62 -25.60
N TRP A 74 -12.79 22.78 -24.94
CA TRP A 74 -13.04 24.13 -25.48
C TRP A 74 -12.27 25.15 -24.63
#